data_AF-A0A367M7C4-F1
#
_entry.id   AF-A0A367M7C4-F1
#
_cell.length_a   1.000
_cell.length_b   1.000
_cell.length_c   1.000
_cell.angle_alpha   90.00
_cell.angle_beta   90.00
_cell.angle_gamma   90.00
#
_symmetry.space_group_name_H-M   'P 1'
#
loop_
_entity.id
_entity.type
_entity.pdbx_description
1 polymer ?
#
loop_
_entity_poly.entity_id
_entity_poly.type
_entity_poly.pdbx_seq_one_letter_code
_entity_poly.pdbx_strand_id
1 'polypeptide(L)'
;MPDVRLSSRSLIPVLCAVGLACALQGEVQAADGGPRDVATAPRVFDIAPGELAEVLLNIVRQGHVPIAFDQRLVAGLRGPDIRGRLSVEDALRRALAGSGLAYAQDESGAFVLRRGQAPVQETRGATVAPTLSTVVVTGTRKSDVKAQDSLSPIDVVSATQLRSSGAVDLRDALVKLLPSLTRQAQPFNASALTHTQSLRGLSPNHVLVLVNGKRRHETANLNISGGLEKGSTGVDLDTIPINAIERVEVLR
;
A
#
# COMPACT_ATOMS: atom_id res chain seq x y z
N MET A 1 15.61 -27.53 62.11
CA MET A 1 14.56 -28.47 61.65
C MET A 1 13.22 -28.01 62.21
N PRO A 2 12.09 -28.16 61.51
CA PRO A 2 11.83 -28.97 60.29
C PRO A 2 11.77 -28.09 59.02
N ASP A 3 12.28 -28.46 57.84
CA ASP A 3 12.01 -29.59 56.93
C ASP A 3 10.55 -29.69 56.44
N VAL A 4 10.25 -28.97 55.35
CA VAL A 4 9.08 -29.24 54.50
C VAL A 4 9.57 -29.86 53.20
N ARG A 5 9.35 -31.17 53.07
CA ARG A 5 9.71 -31.99 51.91
C ARG A 5 8.80 -31.68 50.72
N LEU A 6 9.44 -31.60 49.54
CA LEU A 6 8.81 -31.70 48.23
C LEU A 6 8.12 -33.06 48.08
N SER A 7 6.86 -33.07 47.63
CA SER A 7 6.18 -34.27 47.13
C SER A 7 5.89 -34.11 45.65
N SER A 8 6.72 -34.74 44.83
CA SER A 8 6.44 -35.02 43.42
C SER A 8 5.14 -35.81 43.29
N ARG A 9 4.22 -35.38 42.45
CA ARG A 9 3.16 -36.25 41.93
C ARG A 9 3.20 -36.24 40.41
N SER A 10 3.46 -37.42 39.90
CA SER A 10 3.57 -37.83 38.52
C SER A 10 2.25 -37.70 37.76
N LEU A 11 2.41 -37.47 36.47
CA LEU A 11 1.40 -37.47 35.41
C LEU A 11 0.60 -38.78 35.36
N ILE A 12 -0.70 -38.69 35.08
CA ILE A 12 -1.53 -39.78 34.57
C ILE A 12 -2.13 -39.29 33.24
N PRO A 13 -1.97 -40.02 32.12
CA PRO A 13 -2.55 -39.65 30.83
C PRO A 13 -4.00 -40.14 30.78
N VAL A 14 -4.94 -39.24 30.49
CA VAL A 14 -6.33 -39.63 30.17
C VAL A 14 -6.42 -39.84 28.67
N LEU A 15 -6.50 -41.11 28.30
CA LEU A 15 -6.84 -41.63 26.99
C LEU A 15 -8.37 -41.53 26.81
N CYS A 16 -8.84 -40.76 25.84
CA CYS A 16 -10.22 -40.86 25.34
C CYS A 16 -10.19 -41.05 23.82
N ALA A 17 -10.58 -42.24 23.38
CA ALA A 17 -10.69 -42.63 21.98
C ALA A 17 -12.13 -42.48 21.47
N VAL A 18 -12.23 -41.83 20.31
CA VAL A 18 -13.10 -42.10 19.15
C VAL A 18 -14.62 -42.21 19.36
N GLY A 19 -15.33 -41.18 18.88
CA GLY A 19 -16.75 -41.22 18.52
C GLY A 19 -16.93 -40.87 17.04
N LEU A 20 -17.33 -41.88 16.27
CA LEU A 20 -17.61 -41.95 14.84
C LEU A 20 -18.93 -41.23 14.45
N ALA A 21 -18.92 -40.53 13.32
CA ALA A 21 -19.96 -40.42 12.27
C ALA A 21 -20.58 -39.02 11.94
N CYS A 22 -20.59 -38.76 10.62
CA CYS A 22 -21.49 -37.90 9.84
C CYS A 22 -21.41 -36.37 10.03
N ALA A 23 -20.97 -35.63 9.00
CA ALA A 23 -21.77 -35.27 7.83
C ALA A 23 -20.93 -34.51 6.80
N LEU A 24 -21.28 -34.68 5.52
CA LEU A 24 -20.72 -34.02 4.35
C LEU A 24 -20.63 -32.50 4.54
N GLN A 25 -19.42 -31.97 4.72
CA GLN A 25 -19.14 -30.56 4.46
C GLN A 25 -18.15 -30.51 3.32
N GLY A 26 -18.61 -29.95 2.20
CA GLY A 26 -17.76 -29.68 1.05
C GLY A 26 -16.56 -28.87 1.51
N GLU A 27 -15.38 -29.37 1.15
CA GLU A 27 -14.15 -28.60 1.20
C GLU A 27 -14.37 -27.34 0.35
N VAL A 28 -14.69 -26.23 1.00
CA VAL A 28 -14.37 -24.93 0.43
C VAL A 28 -12.86 -24.82 0.59
N GLN A 29 -12.15 -25.36 -0.40
CA GLN A 29 -10.76 -25.05 -0.64
C GLN A 29 -10.67 -23.53 -0.62
N ALA A 30 -10.09 -22.98 0.44
CA ALA A 30 -9.57 -21.62 0.39
C ALA A 30 -8.44 -21.66 -0.64
N ALA A 31 -8.81 -21.43 -1.90
CA ALA A 31 -7.87 -21.15 -2.95
C ALA A 31 -7.19 -19.85 -2.53
N ASP A 32 -6.00 -19.97 -1.95
CA ASP A 32 -5.02 -18.89 -1.92
C ASP A 32 -4.56 -18.68 -3.37
N GLY A 33 -5.50 -18.18 -4.18
CA GLY A 33 -5.30 -17.80 -5.56
C GLY A 33 -4.39 -16.60 -5.53
N GLY A 34 -3.12 -16.81 -5.90
CA GLY A 34 -2.18 -15.71 -6.04
C GLY A 34 -2.75 -14.60 -6.93
N PRO A 35 -2.21 -13.38 -6.90
CA PRO A 35 -2.77 -12.21 -7.58
C PRO A 35 -3.09 -12.38 -9.08
N ARG A 36 -2.46 -13.37 -9.74
CA ARG A 36 -2.78 -13.77 -11.12
C ARG A 36 -4.12 -14.50 -11.26
N ASP A 37 -4.47 -15.34 -10.30
CA ASP A 37 -5.71 -16.13 -10.29
C ASP A 37 -6.96 -15.25 -10.12
N VAL A 38 -6.80 -14.15 -9.34
CA VAL A 38 -7.87 -13.15 -9.13
C VAL A 38 -8.29 -12.46 -10.43
N ALA A 39 -7.36 -12.27 -11.37
CA ALA A 39 -7.61 -11.64 -12.67
C ALA A 39 -8.24 -12.60 -13.70
N THR A 40 -8.03 -13.91 -13.54
CA THR A 40 -8.56 -14.96 -14.43
C THR A 40 -9.97 -15.42 -14.06
N ALA A 41 -10.41 -15.22 -12.81
CA ALA A 41 -11.75 -15.58 -12.36
C ALA A 41 -12.86 -14.83 -13.14
N PRO A 42 -13.87 -15.53 -13.69
CA PRO A 42 -14.92 -14.92 -14.51
C PRO A 42 -15.91 -14.10 -13.66
N ARG A 43 -16.12 -12.84 -14.04
CA ARG A 43 -17.02 -11.87 -13.40
C ARG A 43 -18.01 -11.31 -14.42
N VAL A 44 -19.15 -10.83 -13.94
CA VAL A 44 -20.14 -10.17 -14.80
C VAL A 44 -19.70 -8.73 -15.03
N PHE A 45 -19.52 -8.36 -16.29
CA PHE A 45 -19.24 -7.00 -16.70
C PHE A 45 -20.43 -6.44 -17.49
N ASP A 46 -20.80 -5.20 -17.19
CA ASP A 46 -21.68 -4.38 -18.00
C ASP A 46 -21.12 -2.95 -18.05
N ILE A 47 -20.49 -2.63 -19.17
CA ILE A 47 -19.78 -1.37 -19.39
C ILE A 47 -20.25 -0.78 -20.71
N ALA A 48 -20.74 0.45 -20.65
CA ALA A 48 -21.17 1.22 -21.82
C ALA A 48 -19.97 1.64 -22.69
N PRO A 49 -20.14 1.74 -24.02
CA PRO A 49 -19.10 2.26 -24.89
C PRO A 49 -18.87 3.74 -24.62
N GLY A 50 -17.62 4.19 -24.72
CA GLY A 50 -17.25 5.56 -24.37
C GLY A 50 -15.77 5.86 -24.59
N GLU A 51 -15.27 6.88 -23.90
CA GLU A 51 -13.82 7.15 -23.84
C GLU A 51 -13.10 5.95 -23.23
N LEU A 52 -11.98 5.55 -23.82
CA LEU A 52 -11.23 4.38 -23.38
C LEU A 52 -10.83 4.49 -21.89
N ALA A 53 -10.49 5.70 -21.44
CA ALA A 53 -10.20 5.97 -20.04
C ALA A 53 -11.38 5.62 -19.11
N GLU A 54 -12.61 5.96 -19.49
CA GLU A 54 -13.82 5.65 -18.69
C GLU A 54 -14.11 4.14 -18.69
N VAL A 55 -13.95 3.48 -19.84
CA VAL A 55 -14.12 2.03 -19.96
C VAL A 55 -13.12 1.30 -19.06
N LEU A 56 -11.86 1.70 -19.06
CA LEU A 56 -10.82 1.12 -18.18
C LEU A 56 -11.14 1.34 -16.69
N LEU A 57 -11.57 2.55 -16.31
CA LEU A 57 -11.98 2.84 -14.93
C LEU A 57 -13.21 2.02 -14.50
N ASN A 58 -14.15 1.76 -15.41
CA ASN A 58 -15.29 0.87 -15.18
C ASN A 58 -14.85 -0.58 -14.96
N ILE A 59 -13.87 -1.08 -15.74
CA ILE A 59 -13.28 -2.41 -15.54
C ILE A 59 -12.62 -2.50 -14.16
N VAL A 60 -11.85 -1.50 -13.74
CA VAL A 60 -11.22 -1.48 -12.40
C VAL A 60 -12.30 -1.55 -11.30
N ARG A 61 -13.39 -0.79 -11.45
CA ARG A 61 -14.48 -0.75 -10.46
C ARG A 61 -15.21 -2.09 -10.31
N GLN A 62 -15.46 -2.81 -11.40
CA GLN A 62 -16.17 -4.10 -11.38
C GLN A 62 -15.24 -5.30 -11.14
N GLY A 63 -14.01 -5.22 -11.66
CA GLY A 63 -12.99 -6.28 -11.58
C GLY A 63 -12.15 -6.25 -10.32
N HIS A 64 -12.09 -5.12 -9.61
CA HIS A 64 -11.26 -4.89 -8.42
C HIS A 64 -9.76 -5.17 -8.61
N VAL A 65 -9.28 -5.16 -9.85
CA VAL A 65 -7.86 -5.26 -10.16
C VAL A 65 -7.38 -3.88 -10.62
N PRO A 66 -6.35 -3.30 -10.00
CA PRO A 66 -5.85 -1.99 -10.39
C PRO A 66 -5.21 -2.03 -11.79
N ILE A 67 -5.50 -1.01 -12.60
CA ILE A 67 -4.93 -0.80 -13.93
C ILE A 67 -4.27 0.58 -13.96
N ALA A 68 -2.96 0.62 -14.16
CA ALA A 68 -2.17 1.85 -14.25
C ALA A 68 -1.91 2.24 -15.72
N PHE A 69 -2.08 3.51 -16.05
CA PHE A 69 -1.86 4.03 -17.40
C PHE A 69 -1.59 5.53 -17.39
N ASP A 70 -0.92 6.01 -18.45
CA ASP A 70 -0.74 7.44 -18.69
C ASP A 70 -1.97 7.99 -19.45
N GLN A 71 -2.58 9.06 -18.93
CA GLN A 71 -3.75 9.70 -19.52
C GLN A 71 -3.54 10.12 -20.98
N ARG A 72 -2.32 10.47 -21.37
CA ARG A 72 -1.98 10.88 -22.74
C ARG A 72 -2.02 9.71 -23.73
N LEU A 73 -1.90 8.48 -23.25
CA LEU A 73 -1.95 7.29 -24.10
C LEU A 73 -3.38 6.90 -24.46
N VAL A 74 -4.33 7.20 -23.59
CA VAL A 74 -5.75 6.85 -23.76
C VAL A 74 -6.61 8.03 -24.21
N ALA A 75 -6.08 9.25 -24.18
CA ALA A 75 -6.80 10.46 -24.57
C ALA A 75 -7.24 10.40 -26.04
N GLY A 76 -8.54 10.58 -26.28
CA GLY A 76 -9.15 10.58 -27.61
C GLY A 76 -9.32 9.18 -28.24
N LEU A 77 -8.97 8.11 -27.52
CA LEU A 77 -9.26 6.74 -27.93
C LEU A 77 -10.62 6.30 -27.37
N ARG A 78 -11.37 5.54 -28.17
CA ARG A 78 -12.67 5.00 -27.75
C ARG A 78 -12.57 3.53 -27.38
N GLY A 79 -13.28 3.16 -26.32
CA GLY A 79 -13.46 1.78 -25.90
C GLY A 79 -14.78 1.20 -26.43
N PRO A 80 -14.81 -0.08 -26.81
CA PRO A 80 -16.04 -0.78 -27.19
C PRO A 80 -16.96 -1.03 -25.98
N ASP A 81 -18.16 -1.51 -26.23
CA ASP A 81 -19.03 -2.05 -25.18
C ASP A 81 -18.48 -3.40 -24.67
N ILE A 82 -18.55 -3.60 -23.36
CA ILE A 82 -18.06 -4.83 -22.71
C ILE A 82 -19.17 -5.39 -21.86
N ARG A 83 -19.75 -6.50 -22.32
CA ARG A 83 -20.86 -7.17 -21.67
C ARG A 83 -20.64 -8.68 -21.60
N GLY A 84 -21.04 -9.26 -20.48
CA GLY A 84 -21.07 -10.71 -20.29
C GLY A 84 -20.20 -11.19 -19.12
N ARG A 85 -20.09 -12.51 -18.98
CA ARG A 85 -19.18 -13.13 -18.01
C ARG A 85 -17.79 -13.24 -18.61
N LEU A 86 -16.87 -12.39 -18.18
CA LEU A 86 -15.50 -12.29 -18.69
C LEU A 86 -14.51 -12.30 -17.53
N SER A 87 -13.27 -12.72 -17.78
CA SER A 87 -12.18 -12.45 -16.84
C SER A 87 -11.78 -10.96 -16.94
N VAL A 88 -11.05 -10.45 -15.95
CA VAL A 88 -10.57 -9.06 -15.99
C VAL A 88 -9.60 -8.88 -17.16
N GLU A 89 -8.74 -9.87 -17.40
CA GLU A 89 -7.81 -9.87 -18.54
C GLU A 89 -8.56 -9.88 -19.87
N ASP A 90 -9.62 -10.67 -20.02
CA ASP A 90 -10.44 -10.70 -21.23
C ASP A 90 -11.15 -9.37 -21.48
N ALA A 91 -11.71 -8.77 -20.43
CA ALA A 91 -12.32 -7.45 -20.50
C ALA A 91 -11.29 -6.40 -20.94
N LEU A 92 -10.09 -6.42 -20.37
CA LEU A 92 -9.00 -5.51 -20.74
C LEU A 92 -8.54 -5.72 -22.19
N ARG A 93 -8.32 -6.97 -22.60
CA ARG A 93 -7.95 -7.31 -23.98
C ARG A 93 -8.98 -6.80 -24.99
N ARG A 94 -10.27 -6.93 -24.66
CA ARG A 94 -11.36 -6.43 -25.50
C ARG A 94 -11.43 -4.91 -25.51
N ALA A 95 -11.21 -4.25 -24.37
CA ALA A 95 -11.15 -2.80 -24.26
C ALA A 95 -10.04 -2.19 -25.13
N LEU A 96 -8.89 -2.87 -25.22
CA LEU A 96 -7.71 -2.41 -25.94
C LEU A 96 -7.68 -2.87 -27.41
N ALA A 97 -8.67 -3.64 -27.85
CA ALA A 97 -8.74 -4.11 -29.23
C ALA A 97 -8.81 -2.90 -30.18
N GLY A 98 -7.81 -2.77 -31.06
CA GLY A 98 -7.73 -1.67 -32.04
C GLY A 98 -7.16 -0.35 -31.52
N SER A 99 -6.80 -0.24 -30.24
CA SER A 99 -6.22 0.99 -29.66
C SER A 99 -4.71 1.12 -29.85
N GLY A 100 -4.03 0.05 -30.28
CA GLY A 100 -2.56 0.02 -30.41
C GLY A 100 -1.83 0.09 -29.06
N LEU A 101 -2.52 -0.27 -27.98
CA LEU A 101 -1.99 -0.34 -26.62
C LEU A 101 -1.82 -1.80 -26.19
N ALA A 102 -0.75 -2.04 -25.44
CA ALA A 102 -0.45 -3.33 -24.83
C ALA A 102 -0.57 -3.22 -23.32
N TYR A 103 -0.78 -4.36 -22.66
CA TYR A 103 -0.81 -4.47 -21.22
C TYR A 103 0.25 -5.47 -20.75
N ALA A 104 0.72 -5.29 -19.52
CA ALA A 104 1.52 -6.27 -18.80
C ALA A 104 1.03 -6.35 -17.36
N GLN A 105 1.07 -7.55 -16.78
CA GLN A 105 0.74 -7.75 -15.38
C GLN A 105 2.01 -7.69 -14.52
N ASP A 106 1.95 -7.01 -13.38
CA ASP A 106 3.03 -7.01 -12.40
C ASP A 106 2.96 -8.24 -11.46
N GLU A 107 3.90 -8.35 -10.52
CA GLU A 107 3.91 -9.41 -9.51
C GLU A 107 2.75 -9.30 -8.51
N SER A 108 2.22 -8.09 -8.33
CA SER A 108 1.09 -7.74 -7.46
C SER A 108 -0.28 -8.08 -8.08
N GLY A 109 -0.32 -8.45 -9.37
CA GLY A 109 -1.54 -8.71 -10.13
C GLY A 109 -2.14 -7.48 -10.83
N ALA A 110 -1.55 -6.31 -10.66
CA ALA A 110 -1.96 -5.06 -11.31
C ALA A 110 -1.57 -5.06 -12.80
N PHE A 111 -2.37 -4.41 -13.64
CA PHE A 111 -2.06 -4.25 -15.06
C PHE A 111 -1.46 -2.88 -15.34
N VAL A 112 -0.44 -2.83 -16.20
CA VAL A 112 0.20 -1.58 -16.65
C VAL A 112 0.06 -1.47 -18.17
N LEU A 113 -0.53 -0.38 -18.63
CA LEU A 113 -0.67 -0.07 -20.06
C LEU A 113 0.59 0.60 -20.62
N ARG A 114 0.96 0.21 -21.84
CA ARG A 114 2.09 0.75 -22.59
C ARG A 114 1.73 0.88 -24.07
N ARG A 115 2.40 1.78 -24.81
CA ARG A 115 2.31 1.77 -26.28
C ARG A 115 2.93 0.48 -26.82
N GLY A 116 2.22 -0.18 -27.72
CA GLY A 116 2.63 -1.45 -28.32
C GLY A 116 1.41 -2.28 -28.70
N GLN A 117 1.57 -3.26 -29.57
CA GLN A 117 0.47 -4.18 -29.88
C GLN A 117 0.24 -5.11 -28.68
N ALA A 118 -1.03 -5.31 -28.30
CA ALA A 118 -1.41 -6.26 -27.26
C ALA A 118 -0.72 -7.61 -27.50
N PRO A 119 -0.18 -8.26 -26.45
CA PRO A 119 0.58 -9.49 -26.64
C PRO A 119 -0.32 -10.55 -27.27
N VAL A 120 -0.09 -10.85 -28.55
CA VAL A 120 -0.48 -12.13 -29.14
C VAL A 120 0.32 -13.17 -28.34
N GLN A 121 -0.37 -14.12 -27.70
CA GLN A 121 0.28 -15.14 -26.89
C GLN A 121 1.19 -16.00 -27.79
N GLU A 122 2.45 -15.61 -27.90
CA GLU A 122 3.55 -16.45 -28.35
C GLU A 122 4.54 -16.61 -27.18
N THR A 123 4.59 -17.86 -26.70
CA THR A 123 5.64 -18.55 -25.94
C THR A 123 6.76 -17.70 -25.32
N ARG A 124 6.77 -17.70 -23.97
CA ARG A 124 7.90 -17.50 -23.04
C ARG A 124 9.23 -17.07 -23.70
N GLY A 125 9.47 -15.76 -23.69
CA GLY A 125 10.81 -15.17 -23.72
C GLY A 125 10.89 -14.13 -22.62
N ALA A 126 11.86 -14.27 -21.72
CA ALA A 126 12.11 -13.32 -20.64
C ALA A 126 12.57 -11.97 -21.24
N THR A 127 11.61 -11.13 -21.63
CA THR A 127 11.89 -9.73 -21.94
C THR A 127 11.89 -8.97 -20.62
N VAL A 128 13.04 -8.41 -20.27
CA VAL A 128 13.20 -7.47 -19.16
C VAL A 128 12.12 -6.40 -19.29
N ALA A 129 11.12 -6.47 -18.40
CA ALA A 129 10.06 -5.50 -18.34
C ALA A 129 10.68 -4.12 -18.01
N PRO A 130 10.27 -3.03 -18.67
CA PRO A 130 10.69 -1.70 -18.27
C PRO A 130 10.24 -1.48 -16.82
N THR A 131 11.20 -1.31 -15.91
CA THR A 131 10.94 -0.97 -14.52
C THR A 131 10.26 0.40 -14.48
N LEU A 132 8.97 0.42 -14.13
CA LEU A 132 8.17 1.63 -14.11
C LEU A 132 8.69 2.59 -13.03
N SER A 133 8.84 3.87 -13.36
CA SER A 133 9.27 4.90 -12.40
C SER A 133 8.22 5.08 -11.31
N THR A 134 8.64 5.07 -10.05
CA THR A 134 7.79 5.33 -8.87
C THR A 134 7.01 6.63 -9.02
N VAL A 135 5.68 6.52 -8.98
CA VAL A 135 4.76 7.66 -8.95
C VAL A 135 4.67 8.18 -7.52
N VAL A 136 4.82 9.48 -7.34
CA VAL A 136 4.90 10.14 -6.04
C VAL A 136 3.80 11.19 -5.94
N VAL A 137 2.91 11.05 -4.96
CA VAL A 137 1.75 11.93 -4.75
C VAL A 137 2.02 12.83 -3.56
N THR A 138 2.68 13.95 -3.82
CA THR A 138 3.18 14.91 -2.82
C THR A 138 2.09 15.76 -2.13
N GLY A 139 0.86 15.26 -2.00
CA GLY A 139 -0.28 15.98 -1.42
C GLY A 139 -0.78 17.18 -2.24
N THR A 140 -0.10 17.52 -3.35
CA THR A 140 -0.67 18.36 -4.40
C THR A 140 -1.76 17.56 -5.13
N ARG A 141 -2.82 18.22 -5.63
CA ARG A 141 -3.91 17.52 -6.36
C ARG A 141 -3.47 16.85 -7.67
N LYS A 142 -2.18 16.87 -8.02
CA LYS A 142 -1.60 16.20 -9.17
C LYS A 142 -1.03 14.85 -8.74
N SER A 143 -1.58 13.76 -9.28
CA SER A 143 -1.19 12.38 -8.97
C SER A 143 -0.08 11.83 -9.86
N ASP A 144 0.33 12.53 -10.93
CA ASP A 144 1.23 12.00 -11.96
C ASP A 144 2.66 12.57 -11.93
N VAL A 145 3.13 13.07 -10.78
CA VAL A 145 4.51 13.54 -10.67
C VAL A 145 5.41 12.35 -10.32
N LYS A 146 6.36 12.01 -11.19
CA LYS A 146 7.39 11.01 -10.87
C LYS A 146 8.42 11.65 -9.93
N ALA A 147 9.02 10.83 -9.05
CA ALA A 147 10.06 11.31 -8.14
C ALA A 147 11.19 12.09 -8.87
N GLN A 148 11.57 11.60 -10.06
CA GLN A 148 12.62 12.16 -10.91
C GLN A 148 12.28 13.51 -11.56
N ASP A 149 10.98 13.84 -11.68
CA ASP A 149 10.50 15.06 -12.30
C ASP A 149 10.28 16.19 -11.27
N SER A 150 10.52 15.90 -9.98
CA SER A 150 10.40 16.87 -8.89
C SER A 150 11.64 17.75 -8.77
N LEU A 151 11.44 19.06 -8.59
CA LEU A 151 12.52 20.03 -8.35
C LEU A 151 13.15 19.89 -6.96
N SER A 152 12.42 19.32 -6.00
CA SER A 152 12.91 18.99 -4.66
C SER A 152 13.05 17.48 -4.54
N PRO A 153 14.17 16.97 -3.98
CA PRO A 153 14.32 15.55 -3.69
C PRO A 153 13.18 15.00 -2.82
N ILE A 154 12.70 13.80 -3.17
CA ILE A 154 11.64 13.11 -2.44
C ILE A 154 12.13 11.72 -2.08
N ASP A 155 12.09 11.38 -0.80
CA ASP A 155 12.32 10.03 -0.33
C ASP A 155 10.98 9.30 -0.21
N VAL A 156 10.88 8.11 -0.81
CA VAL A 156 9.68 7.28 -0.78
C VAL A 156 9.95 6.05 0.08
N VAL A 157 9.17 5.88 1.13
CA VAL A 157 9.23 4.73 2.04
C VAL A 157 7.98 3.88 1.85
N SER A 158 8.16 2.67 1.36
CA SER A 158 7.07 1.70 1.14
C SER A 158 6.59 1.05 2.44
N ALA A 159 5.35 0.54 2.44
CA ALA A 159 4.82 -0.28 3.53
C ALA A 159 5.74 -1.46 3.90
N THR A 160 6.37 -2.08 2.91
CA THR A 160 7.30 -3.20 3.14
C THR A 160 8.55 -2.76 3.88
N GLN A 161 9.13 -1.59 3.55
CA GLN A 161 10.26 -1.03 4.28
C GLN A 161 9.89 -0.61 5.71
N LEU A 162 8.70 -0.04 5.91
CA LEU A 162 8.21 0.30 7.25
C LEU A 162 8.08 -0.96 8.10
N ARG A 163 7.48 -2.03 7.57
CA ARG A 163 7.32 -3.31 8.29
C ARG A 163 8.65 -4.04 8.52
N SER A 164 9.58 -3.97 7.58
CA SER A 164 10.90 -4.60 7.72
C SER A 164 11.86 -3.81 8.62
N SER A 165 11.51 -2.58 9.00
CA SER A 165 12.31 -1.77 9.92
C SER A 165 12.44 -2.39 11.32
N GLY A 166 11.48 -3.23 11.72
CA GLY A 166 11.37 -3.82 13.05
C GLY A 166 10.90 -2.85 14.15
N ALA A 167 10.54 -1.62 13.78
CA ALA A 167 9.95 -0.67 14.69
C ALA A 167 8.45 -0.94 14.90
N VAL A 168 7.98 -0.69 16.12
CA VAL A 168 6.55 -0.82 16.47
C VAL A 168 5.78 0.43 16.04
N ASP A 169 6.40 1.60 16.21
CA ASP A 169 5.79 2.90 15.96
C ASP A 169 6.30 3.51 14.64
N LEU A 170 5.41 4.23 13.94
CA LEU A 170 5.71 4.85 12.65
C LEU A 170 6.93 5.76 12.73
N ARG A 171 6.98 6.59 13.76
CA ARG A 171 8.08 7.52 14.02
C ARG A 171 9.43 6.81 14.04
N ASP A 172 9.53 5.71 14.78
CA ASP A 172 10.78 4.97 14.99
C ASP A 172 11.21 4.30 13.69
N ALA A 173 10.24 3.79 12.91
CA ALA A 173 10.49 3.29 11.57
C ALA A 173 11.06 4.39 10.66
N LEU A 174 10.46 5.58 10.66
CA LEU A 174 10.87 6.70 9.81
C LEU A 174 12.25 7.23 10.17
N VAL A 175 12.58 7.41 11.44
CA VAL A 175 13.91 7.89 11.88
C VAL A 175 15.01 6.89 11.53
N LYS A 176 14.71 5.59 11.55
CA LYS A 176 15.65 4.55 11.15
C LYS A 176 15.90 4.53 9.64
N LEU A 177 14.88 4.84 8.85
CA LEU A 177 14.92 4.78 7.39
C LEU A 177 15.36 6.10 6.75
N LEU A 178 15.14 7.24 7.42
CA LEU A 178 15.33 8.57 6.86
C LEU A 178 16.26 9.41 7.76
N PRO A 179 17.49 9.71 7.33
CA PRO A 179 18.43 10.51 8.10
C PRO A 179 18.02 12.00 8.20
N SER A 180 17.10 12.44 7.34
CA SER A 180 16.57 13.81 7.34
C SER A 180 15.58 14.07 8.47
N LEU A 181 15.06 13.02 9.11
CA LEU A 181 14.00 13.08 10.10
C LEU A 181 14.60 12.79 11.48
N THR A 182 14.44 13.74 12.39
CA THR A 182 15.05 13.71 13.71
C THR A 182 14.00 13.78 14.80
N ARG A 183 14.29 13.13 15.92
CA ARG A 183 13.50 13.27 17.15
C ARG A 183 14.28 14.07 18.17
N GLN A 184 13.58 14.85 18.96
CA GLN A 184 14.14 15.28 20.23
C GLN A 184 14.16 14.13 21.24
N ALA A 185 15.16 14.17 22.12
CA ALA A 185 15.21 13.27 23.26
C ALA A 185 13.97 13.50 24.15
N GLN A 186 13.33 12.39 24.56
CA GLN A 186 12.05 12.42 25.25
C GLN A 186 12.14 13.29 26.53
N PRO A 187 11.30 14.33 26.64
CA PRO A 187 11.20 15.09 27.88
C PRO A 187 10.68 14.24 29.04
N PHE A 188 11.04 14.56 30.28
CA PHE A 188 10.47 13.94 31.49
C PHE A 188 9.26 14.74 32.05
N ASN A 189 8.53 15.44 31.17
CA ASN A 189 7.43 16.33 31.53
C ASN A 189 6.20 16.08 30.61
N ALA A 190 5.17 16.91 30.71
CA ALA A 190 3.96 16.78 29.90
C ALA A 190 4.21 16.81 28.38
N SER A 191 5.32 17.40 27.91
CA SER A 191 5.68 17.40 26.48
C SER A 191 5.99 16.00 25.94
N ALA A 192 6.24 15.01 26.82
CA ALA A 192 6.40 13.61 26.49
C ALA A 192 5.12 12.93 25.96
N LEU A 193 3.95 13.55 26.14
CA LEU A 193 2.67 12.96 25.74
C LEU A 193 2.41 13.01 24.23
N THR A 194 3.25 13.72 23.47
CA THR A 194 3.06 13.92 22.03
C THR A 194 4.36 13.80 21.29
N HIS A 195 4.39 12.99 20.23
CA HIS A 195 5.61 12.61 19.55
C HIS A 195 5.76 13.30 18.20
N THR A 196 6.29 14.51 18.25
CA THR A 196 6.53 15.38 17.09
C THR A 196 7.93 15.17 16.51
N GLN A 197 8.09 15.45 15.21
CA GLN A 197 9.33 15.22 14.47
C GLN A 197 9.86 16.50 13.84
N SER A 198 11.17 16.69 13.88
CA SER A 198 11.87 17.71 13.10
C SER A 198 12.34 17.15 11.77
N LEU A 199 12.39 18.00 10.76
CA LEU A 199 12.87 17.64 9.42
C LEU A 199 13.99 18.60 9.02
N ARG A 200 15.20 18.07 8.79
CA ARG A 200 16.41 18.85 8.49
C ARG A 200 16.72 19.96 9.50
N GLY A 201 16.52 19.67 10.79
CA GLY A 201 16.73 20.64 11.87
C GLY A 201 15.68 21.74 11.93
N LEU A 202 14.62 21.70 11.10
CA LEU A 202 13.46 22.56 11.25
C LEU A 202 12.55 22.03 12.36
N SER A 203 12.10 22.95 13.21
CA SER A 203 11.14 22.66 14.28
C SER A 203 9.85 22.05 13.73
N PRO A 204 9.15 21.18 14.50
CA PRO A 204 7.86 20.59 14.10
C PRO A 204 6.81 21.59 13.59
N ASN A 205 6.85 22.85 14.04
CA ASN A 205 5.96 23.92 13.56
C ASN A 205 6.14 24.24 12.06
N HIS A 206 7.29 23.88 11.49
CA HIS A 206 7.63 24.06 10.08
C HIS A 206 7.55 22.76 9.29
N VAL A 207 6.97 21.70 9.87
CA VAL A 207 6.78 20.41 9.22
C VAL A 207 5.30 20.19 8.97
N LEU A 208 4.93 20.11 7.69
CA LEU A 208 3.56 19.81 7.28
C LEU A 208 3.36 18.30 7.13
N VAL A 209 2.48 17.73 7.94
CA VAL A 209 2.07 16.32 7.81
C VAL A 209 0.73 16.23 7.08
N LEU A 210 0.73 15.49 5.98
CA LEU A 210 -0.46 15.20 5.19
C LEU A 210 -0.79 13.71 5.27
N VAL A 211 -2.08 13.40 5.43
CA VAL A 211 -2.60 12.03 5.28
C VAL A 211 -3.61 12.05 4.15
N ASN A 212 -3.37 11.24 3.11
CA ASN A 212 -4.20 11.21 1.90
C ASN A 212 -4.42 12.61 1.29
N GLY A 213 -3.36 13.44 1.30
CA GLY A 213 -3.39 14.82 0.79
C GLY A 213 -4.11 15.84 1.69
N LYS A 214 -4.55 15.47 2.89
CA LYS A 214 -5.20 16.38 3.86
C LYS A 214 -4.28 16.68 5.04
N ARG A 215 -4.22 17.95 5.45
CA ARG A 215 -3.43 18.40 6.61
C ARG A 215 -3.93 17.74 7.88
N ARG A 216 -3.00 17.20 8.68
CA ARG A 216 -3.28 16.70 10.03
C ARG A 216 -3.29 17.85 11.03
N HIS A 217 -4.13 17.71 12.05
CA HIS A 217 -4.21 18.67 13.15
C HIS A 217 -2.99 18.52 14.04
N GLU A 218 -2.41 19.64 14.43
CA GLU A 218 -1.36 19.69 15.44
C GLU A 218 -1.97 19.46 16.83
N THR A 219 -1.14 19.07 17.79
CA THR A 219 -1.57 18.83 19.16
C THR A 219 -1.70 20.16 19.93
N ALA A 220 -2.53 20.18 20.98
CA ALA A 220 -2.57 21.29 21.93
C ALA A 220 -1.45 21.23 22.99
N ASN A 221 -0.70 20.13 23.05
CA ASN A 221 0.42 19.95 23.96
C ASN A 221 1.64 20.72 23.44
N LEU A 222 2.14 21.62 24.28
CA LEU A 222 3.27 22.47 23.97
C LEU A 222 4.56 21.81 24.45
N ASN A 223 5.58 21.81 23.60
CA ASN A 223 6.92 21.45 24.03
C ASN A 223 7.49 22.56 24.93
N ILE A 224 7.49 22.39 26.23
CA ILE A 224 8.06 23.34 27.20
C ILE A 224 9.52 23.05 27.52
N SER A 225 10.04 21.94 27.00
CA SER A 225 11.40 21.48 27.24
C SER A 225 12.40 22.40 26.54
N GLY A 226 13.57 22.57 27.16
CA GLY A 226 14.64 23.39 26.58
C GLY A 226 15.14 22.84 25.24
N GLY A 227 15.72 23.72 24.41
CA GLY A 227 16.31 23.35 23.11
C GLY A 227 15.58 23.97 21.92
N LEU A 228 15.90 23.47 20.72
CA LEU A 228 15.48 24.06 19.43
C LEU A 228 13.97 23.95 19.16
N GLU A 229 13.27 22.98 19.75
CA GLU A 229 11.83 22.80 19.56
C GLU A 229 10.99 23.36 20.73
N LYS A 230 11.57 24.16 21.64
CA LYS A 230 10.81 24.81 22.71
C LYS A 230 9.72 25.70 22.13
N GLY A 231 8.50 25.56 22.64
CA GLY A 231 7.30 26.25 22.18
C GLY A 231 6.67 25.65 20.92
N SER A 232 7.12 24.48 20.48
CA SER A 232 6.53 23.80 19.31
C SER A 232 5.26 23.01 19.65
N THR A 233 4.37 22.94 18.67
CA THR A 233 3.20 22.05 18.57
C THR A 233 3.27 21.37 17.22
N GLY A 234 3.43 20.05 17.20
CA GLY A 234 3.50 19.28 15.95
C GLY A 234 2.32 18.33 15.80
N VAL A 235 2.39 17.47 14.78
CA VAL A 235 1.46 16.36 14.63
C VAL A 235 2.06 15.12 15.32
N ASP A 236 1.24 14.44 16.10
CA ASP A 236 1.64 13.17 16.72
C ASP A 236 1.52 12.02 15.71
N LEU A 237 2.66 11.46 15.31
CA LEU A 237 2.74 10.40 14.31
C LEU A 237 2.26 9.05 14.85
N ASP A 238 2.28 8.85 16.16
CA ASP A 238 1.88 7.56 16.76
C ASP A 238 0.36 7.36 16.69
N THR A 239 -0.39 8.42 16.36
CA THR A 239 -1.80 8.32 16.01
C THR A 239 -2.07 7.58 14.69
N ILE A 240 -1.02 7.29 13.90
CA ILE A 240 -1.12 6.63 12.60
C ILE A 240 -0.40 5.28 12.67
N PRO A 241 -1.14 4.16 12.71
CA PRO A 241 -0.52 2.85 12.84
C PRO A 241 0.14 2.42 11.52
N ILE A 242 1.30 1.75 11.60
CA ILE A 242 2.10 1.35 10.42
C ILE A 242 1.29 0.48 9.45
N ASN A 243 0.40 -0.37 9.96
CA ASN A 243 -0.43 -1.25 9.14
C ASN A 243 -1.49 -0.51 8.29
N ALA A 244 -1.78 0.76 8.60
CA ALA A 244 -2.71 1.59 7.83
C ALA A 244 -2.02 2.39 6.71
N ILE A 245 -0.72 2.20 6.51
CA ILE A 245 0.10 3.01 5.61
C ILE A 245 0.55 2.17 4.42
N GLU A 246 0.21 2.63 3.22
CA GLU A 246 0.72 2.06 1.97
C GLU A 246 2.14 2.56 1.65
N ARG A 247 2.38 3.86 1.84
CA ARG A 247 3.68 4.50 1.67
C ARG A 247 3.74 5.84 2.40
N VAL A 248 4.96 6.31 2.66
CA VAL A 248 5.26 7.64 3.17
C VAL A 248 6.17 8.33 2.17
N GLU A 249 5.87 9.59 1.88
CA GLU A 249 6.65 10.42 0.97
C GLU A 249 7.18 11.61 1.78
N VAL A 250 8.49 11.79 1.81
CA VAL A 250 9.14 12.86 2.55
C VAL A 250 9.84 13.78 1.58
N LEU A 251 9.38 15.03 1.52
CA LEU A 251 9.98 16.07 0.70
C LEU A 251 11.17 16.66 1.44
N ARG A 252 12.32 16.69 0.79
CA ARG A 252 13.50 17.41 1.25
C ARG A 252 13.96 18.37 0.15
#